data_AF-A0A2L2Z6X1-F1
#
_entry.id   AF-A0A2L2Z6X1-F1
#
_cell.length_a   1.000
_cell.length_b   1.000
_cell.length_c   1.000
_cell.angle_alpha   90.00
_cell.angle_beta   90.00
_cell.angle_gamma   90.00
#
_symmetry.space_group_name_H-M   'P 1'
#
loop_
_entity.id
_entity.type
_entity.pdbx_description
1 polymer ?
#
loop_
_entity_poly.entity_id
_entity_poly.type
_entity_poly.pdbx_seq_one_letter_code
_entity_poly.pdbx_strand_id
1 'polypeptide(L)' 'NPDLYDVDMAGFNTKYPGERSAIVGSNFRWPGGVDQYVIARSLGNYANLIQQGIADYHRNTCLKFKQRTNENNFI' A
#
# COMPACT_ATOMS: atom_id res chain seq x y z
N ASN A 1 -3.65 7.06 18.62
CA ASN A 1 -3.58 8.01 17.51
C ASN A 1 -5.01 8.44 17.22
N PRO A 2 -5.46 9.62 17.70
CA PRO A 2 -6.89 9.97 17.70
C PRO A 2 -7.50 10.09 16.30
N ASP A 3 -6.69 10.24 15.25
CA ASP A 3 -7.14 10.50 13.87
C ASP A 3 -7.08 9.27 12.95
N LEU A 4 -6.78 8.07 13.50
CA LEU A 4 -6.78 6.83 12.72
C LEU A 4 -8.05 6.02 12.97
N TYR A 5 -8.64 5.54 11.88
CA TYR A 5 -9.68 4.51 11.96
C TYR A 5 -9.03 3.16 12.30
N ASP A 6 -9.69 2.35 13.12
CA ASP A 6 -9.19 1.06 13.63
C ASP A 6 -7.73 1.09 14.14
N VAL A 7 -7.31 2.25 14.66
CA VAL A 7 -5.96 2.50 15.24
C VAL A 7 -4.82 2.61 14.21
N ASP A 8 -4.96 2.10 12.99
CA ASP A 8 -3.88 2.04 11.98
C ASP A 8 -4.24 2.53 10.56
N MET A 9 -5.52 2.84 10.28
CA MET A 9 -5.97 3.32 8.96
C MET A 9 -6.07 4.84 8.90
N ALA A 10 -5.26 5.46 8.04
CA ALA A 10 -5.28 6.90 7.76
C ALA A 10 -6.19 7.25 6.57
N GLY A 11 -6.76 8.47 6.56
CA GLY A 11 -7.53 8.98 5.43
C GLY A 11 -8.89 8.31 5.20
N PHE A 12 -9.35 7.50 6.14
CA PHE A 12 -10.64 6.82 6.06
C PHE A 12 -11.80 7.79 6.23
N ASN A 13 -12.74 7.78 5.29
CA ASN A 13 -13.98 8.55 5.42
C ASN A 13 -15.07 7.70 6.08
N THR A 14 -15.33 7.97 7.37
CA THR A 14 -16.33 7.26 8.19
C THR A 14 -17.76 7.36 7.67
N LYS A 15 -18.03 8.27 6.70
CA LYS A 15 -19.34 8.40 6.02
C LYS A 15 -19.65 7.26 5.05
N TYR A 16 -18.64 6.49 4.62
CA TYR A 16 -18.81 5.35 3.72
C TYR A 16 -18.43 4.05 4.46
N PRO A 17 -19.33 3.48 5.29
CA PRO A 17 -19.04 2.27 6.09
C PRO A 17 -18.96 0.98 5.24
N GLY A 18 -18.98 1.11 3.92
CA GLY A 18 -18.95 0.00 2.98
C GLY A 18 -17.56 -0.60 2.89
N GLU A 19 -17.45 -1.78 3.52
CA GLU A 19 -16.42 -2.80 3.32
C GLU A 19 -15.13 -2.61 4.14
N ARG A 20 -15.12 -3.25 5.31
CA ARG A 20 -14.02 -3.25 6.30
C ARG A 20 -12.77 -4.02 5.85
N SER A 21 -12.75 -4.59 4.65
CA SER A 21 -11.67 -5.49 4.19
C SER A 21 -11.20 -5.24 2.76
N ALA A 22 -12.03 -4.63 1.91
CA ALA A 22 -11.65 -4.25 0.56
C ALA A 22 -12.34 -2.94 0.19
N ILE A 23 -11.64 -2.02 -0.47
CA ILE A 23 -12.27 -0.82 -1.00
C ILE A 23 -12.92 -1.11 -2.36
N VAL A 24 -14.21 -0.79 -2.48
CA VAL A 24 -14.94 -0.91 -3.75
C VAL A 24 -14.67 0.30 -4.63
N GLY A 25 -14.46 0.04 -5.92
CA GLY A 25 -14.26 1.07 -6.94
C GLY A 25 -12.86 1.00 -7.53
N SER A 26 -12.79 0.97 -8.86
CA SER A 26 -11.52 0.94 -9.59
C SER A 26 -10.67 2.19 -9.38
N ASN A 27 -11.30 3.33 -9.05
CA ASN A 27 -10.63 4.61 -8.84
C ASN A 27 -9.73 4.65 -7.58
N PHE A 28 -9.89 3.68 -6.68
CA PHE A 28 -9.07 3.55 -5.47
C PHE A 28 -7.93 2.54 -5.62
N ARG A 29 -7.75 1.96 -6.81
CA ARG A 29 -6.79 0.87 -7.06
C ARG A 29 -5.55 1.38 -7.77
N TRP A 30 -4.43 0.74 -7.49
CA TRP A 30 -3.21 0.90 -8.29
C TRP A 30 -3.45 0.50 -9.75
N PRO A 31 -3.20 1.40 -10.72
CA PRO A 31 -3.42 1.10 -12.13
C PRO A 31 -2.64 -0.13 -12.58
N GLY A 32 -3.34 -1.08 -13.22
CA GLY A 32 -2.74 -2.32 -13.71
C GLY A 32 -2.21 -3.26 -12.62
N GLY A 33 -2.55 -3.03 -11.34
CA GLY A 33 -1.99 -3.81 -10.23
C GLY A 33 -0.48 -3.61 -10.06
N VAL A 34 0.02 -2.42 -10.42
CA VAL A 34 1.43 -2.05 -10.24
C VAL A 34 1.53 -0.93 -9.23
N ASP A 35 2.16 -1.25 -8.11
CA ASP A 35 2.47 -0.33 -7.03
C ASP A 35 3.93 0.15 -7.15
N GLN A 36 4.14 1.44 -6.96
CA GLN A 36 5.43 2.08 -7.07
C GLN A 36 5.90 2.45 -5.67
N TYR A 37 7.12 2.11 -5.29
CA TYR A 37 7.56 2.31 -3.91
C TYR A 37 8.96 2.92 -3.77
N VAL A 38 9.19 3.55 -2.63
CA VAL A 38 10.50 4.02 -2.14
C VAL A 38 10.72 3.52 -0.72
N ILE A 39 11.84 2.84 -0.47
CA ILE A 39 12.26 2.56 0.91
C ILE A 39 13.03 3.77 1.41
N ALA A 40 12.38 4.57 2.25
CA ALA A 40 13.00 5.73 2.88
C ALA A 40 14.27 5.33 3.63
N ARG A 41 15.29 6.18 3.62
CA ARG A 41 16.60 5.92 4.26
C ARG A 41 16.47 5.55 5.74
N SER A 42 15.50 6.13 6.45
CA SER A 42 15.19 5.83 7.85
C SER A 42 14.80 4.37 8.11
N LEU A 43 14.29 3.68 7.08
CA LEU A 43 13.87 2.28 7.14
C LEU A 43 14.95 1.31 6.64
N GLY A 44 16.18 1.77 6.40
CA GLY A 44 17.25 0.95 5.83
C GLY A 44 17.49 -0.36 6.58
N ASN A 45 17.42 -0.35 7.92
CA ASN A 45 17.59 -1.54 8.75
C ASN A 45 16.46 -2.57 8.60
N TYR A 46 15.30 -2.16 8.07
CA TYR A 46 14.13 -3.00 7.85
C TYR A 46 13.91 -3.34 6.37
N ALA A 47 14.77 -2.87 5.47
CA ALA A 47 14.61 -3.07 4.03
C ALA A 47 14.43 -4.56 3.67
N ASN A 48 15.22 -5.46 4.29
CA ASN A 48 15.10 -6.90 4.05
C ASN A 48 13.73 -7.47 4.47
N LEU A 49 13.16 -6.98 5.58
CA LEU A 49 11.84 -7.43 6.05
C LEU A 49 10.74 -6.95 5.09
N ILE A 50 10.83 -5.70 4.63
CA ILE A 50 9.92 -5.13 3.63
C ILE A 50 9.98 -5.95 2.32
N GLN A 51 11.17 -6.28 1.85
CA GLN A 51 11.35 -7.08 0.63
C GLN A 51 10.78 -8.50 0.76
N GLN A 52 10.84 -9.11 1.94
CA GLN A 52 10.21 -10.41 2.19
C GLN A 52 8.68 -10.32 2.09
N GLY A 53 8.07 -9.27 2.63
CA GLY A 53 6.63 -9.01 2.46
C GLY A 53 6.24 -8.83 1.00
N ILE A 54 7.01 -8.04 0.24
CA ILE A 54 6.80 -7.85 -1.21
C ILE A 54 6.90 -9.19 -1.97
N ALA A 55 7.87 -10.03 -1.62
CA ALA A 55 8.06 -11.33 -2.25
C ALA A 55 6.86 -12.28 -2.03
N ASP A 56 6.23 -12.23 -0.86
CA ASP A 56 5.02 -13.01 -0.58
C ASP A 56 3.84 -12.58 -1.48
N TYR A 57 3.65 -11.27 -1.68
CA TYR A 57 2.67 -10.76 -2.65
C TYR A 57 2.96 -11.22 -4.07
N HIS A 58 4.21 -11.19 -4.51
CA HIS A 58 4.58 -11.63 -5.86
C HIS A 58 4.34 -13.13 -6.08
N ARG A 59 4.45 -13.92 -5.01
CA ARG A 59 4.20 -15.37 -5.04
C ARG A 59 2.70 -15.70 -5.08
N ASN A 60 1.91 -14.96 -4.31
CA ASN A 60 0.52 -15.34 -4.03
C ASN A 60 -0.52 -14.50 -4.79
N THR A 61 -0.11 -13.43 -5.47
CA THR A 61 -1.03 -12.50 -6.15
C THR A 61 -0.49 -12.01 -7.50
N CYS A 62 -1.35 -11.34 -8.27
CA CYS A 62 -0.94 -10.66 -9.50
C CYS A 62 -0.32 -9.26 -9.25
N LEU A 63 -0.33 -8.76 -8.01
CA LEU A 63 0.21 -7.43 -7.67
C LEU A 63 1.73 -7.39 -7.92
N LYS A 64 2.20 -6.28 -8.47
CA LYS A 64 3.62 -6.03 -8.74
C LYS A 64 4.07 -4.77 -8.01
N PHE A 65 5.24 -4.85 -7.42
CA PHE A 65 5.90 -3.73 -6.76
C PHE A 65 7.14 -3.34 -7.57
N LYS A 66 7.27 -2.06 -7.91
CA LYS A 66 8.40 -1.52 -8.68
C LYS A 66 9.03 -0.35 -7.94
N GLN A 67 10.35 -0.23 -8.05
CA GLN A 67 11.06 0.94 -7.54
C GLN A 67 10.58 2.16 -8.32
N ARG A 68 10.15 3.18 -7.58
CA ARG A 68 9.65 4.42 -8.17
C ARG A 68 10.73 5.08 -9.02
N THR A 69 10.30 5.65 -10.14
CA THR A 69 11.11 6.56 -10.95
C THR A 69 10.51 7.96 -10.91
N ASN A 70 9.46 8.21 -11.70
CA ASN A 70 8.84 9.51 -11.90
C ASN A 70 7.33 9.51 -11.62
N GLU A 71 6.80 8.40 -11.11
CA GLU A 71 5.37 8.25 -10.87
C GLU A 71 4.90 9.20 -9.75
N ASN A 72 3.74 9.83 -9.96
CA ASN A 72 3.16 10.77 -9.00
C ASN A 72 2.56 10.06 -7.78
N ASN A 73 1.98 8.87 -7.99
CA ASN A 73 1.39 8.05 -6.95
C ASN A 73 2.36 6.90 -6.63
N PHE A 74 2.78 6.82 -5.38
CA PHE A 74 3.73 5.82 -4.87
C PHE A 74 3.57 5.70 -3.35
N ILE A 75 4.20 4.67 -2.78
CA ILE A 75 4.30 4.44 -1.33
C ILE A 75 5.73 4.64 -0.85
#